data_AF-A0A9X4KZN1-F1
#
_entry.id   AF-A0A9X4KZN1-F1
#
_cell.length_a   1.000
_cell.length_b   1.000
_cell.length_c   1.000
_cell.angle_alpha   90.00
_cell.angle_beta   90.00
_cell.angle_gamma   90.00
#
_symmetry.space_group_name_H-M   'P 1'
#
loop_
_entity.id
_entity.type
_entity.pdbx_description
1 polymer ?
#
loop_
_entity_poly.entity_id
_entity_poly.type
_entity_poly.pdbx_seq_one_letter_code
_entity_poly.pdbx_strand_id
1 'polypeptide(L)'
;MMTEKTNAQRGNAEGMPSDRADRADRADRGDRGDRANRDRCPLCGGPNGCAIEAGRQPESCWCMRRTIGEDVLAGVPPQLRGAACICPICAAGGG
;
A
#
# COMPACT_ATOMS: atom_id res chain seq x y z
N MET A 1 -25.81 28.49 -66.86
CA MET A 1 -26.02 27.05 -67.09
C MET A 1 -24.68 26.46 -67.50
N MET A 2 -24.03 25.74 -66.60
CA MET A 2 -23.06 24.68 -66.90
C MET A 2 -22.72 24.04 -65.57
N THR A 3 -23.27 22.84 -65.41
CA THR A 3 -23.17 21.95 -64.26
C THR A 3 -21.82 21.23 -64.25
N GLU A 4 -21.52 20.67 -63.07
CA GLU A 4 -20.61 19.56 -62.85
C GLU A 4 -19.09 19.83 -62.87
N LYS A 5 -18.52 19.91 -61.66
CA LYS A 5 -17.31 19.16 -61.34
C LYS A 5 -17.55 18.36 -60.06
N THR A 6 -17.91 17.10 -60.26
CA THR A 6 -17.79 16.00 -59.30
C THR A 6 -16.43 16.06 -58.60
N ASN A 7 -16.42 16.05 -57.27
CA ASN A 7 -15.24 15.62 -56.54
C ASN A 7 -15.65 14.78 -55.33
N ALA A 8 -15.70 13.47 -55.54
CA ALA A 8 -15.68 12.48 -54.47
C ALA A 8 -14.23 12.27 -54.05
N GLN A 9 -13.86 12.71 -52.84
CA GLN A 9 -12.64 12.25 -52.18
C GLN A 9 -12.98 11.80 -50.76
N ARG A 10 -12.70 10.52 -50.56
CA ARG A 10 -12.95 9.71 -49.38
C ARG A 10 -11.93 10.06 -48.29
N GLY A 11 -12.42 10.05 -47.04
CA GLY A 11 -11.77 9.51 -45.85
C GLY A 11 -10.38 10.04 -45.49
N ASN A 12 -10.29 10.73 -44.35
CA ASN A 12 -9.18 10.55 -43.43
C ASN A 12 -9.71 10.68 -41.99
N ALA A 13 -9.25 9.74 -41.16
CA ALA A 13 -9.52 9.66 -39.74
C ALA A 13 -8.86 10.84 -39.02
N GLU A 14 -9.65 11.85 -38.67
CA GLU A 14 -9.15 12.99 -37.91
C GLU A 14 -9.13 12.65 -36.42
N GLY A 15 -7.95 12.18 -35.99
CA GLY A 15 -7.32 12.56 -34.73
C GLY A 15 -8.15 12.35 -33.45
N MET A 16 -8.05 11.15 -32.87
CA MET A 16 -8.18 10.99 -31.42
C MET A 16 -6.94 11.63 -30.78
N PRO A 17 -7.05 12.74 -30.03
CA PRO A 17 -5.89 13.34 -29.37
C PRO A 17 -5.33 12.42 -28.28
N SER A 18 -4.01 12.47 -28.16
CA SER A 18 -3.09 11.60 -27.43
C SER A 18 -3.18 11.64 -25.90
N ASP A 19 -4.38 11.66 -25.32
CA ASP A 19 -4.63 11.72 -23.87
C ASP A 19 -4.72 10.33 -23.19
N ARG A 20 -4.12 9.30 -23.78
CA ARG A 20 -4.08 7.95 -23.19
C ARG A 20 -2.83 7.71 -22.32
N ALA A 21 -1.84 8.59 -22.38
CA ALA A 21 -0.59 8.47 -21.61
C ALA A 21 -0.67 9.07 -20.18
N ASP A 22 -1.66 9.93 -19.87
CA ASP A 22 -1.76 10.58 -18.55
C ASP A 22 -2.57 9.75 -17.52
N ARG A 23 -3.25 8.68 -17.96
CA ARG A 23 -4.11 7.86 -17.07
C ARG A 23 -3.35 6.85 -16.21
N ALA A 24 -2.11 6.50 -16.57
CA ALA A 24 -1.31 5.54 -15.81
C ALA A 24 -0.59 6.19 -14.60
N ASP A 25 -0.48 7.53 -14.57
CA ASP A 25 0.25 8.27 -13.52
C ASP A 25 -0.66 8.81 -12.41
N ARG A 26 -1.98 8.86 -12.63
CA ARG A 26 -2.96 9.32 -11.62
C ARG A 26 -3.36 8.27 -10.58
N ALA A 27 -2.75 7.08 -10.59
CA ALA A 27 -2.99 6.04 -9.58
C ALA A 27 -2.15 6.22 -8.30
N ASP A 28 -1.32 7.27 -8.21
CA ASP A 28 -0.25 7.33 -7.22
C ASP A 28 -0.18 8.63 -6.39
N ARG A 29 -0.99 9.65 -6.70
CA ARG A 29 -1.09 10.84 -5.84
C ARG A 29 -2.09 10.61 -4.71
N GLY A 30 -1.66 9.80 -3.74
CA GLY A 30 -2.33 9.65 -2.44
C GLY A 30 -1.60 8.69 -1.50
N ASP A 31 -0.96 9.23 -0.46
CA ASP A 31 -0.81 8.57 0.85
C ASP A 31 0.17 7.38 0.97
N ARG A 32 1.33 7.40 0.29
CA ARG A 32 2.38 6.36 0.40
C ARG A 32 3.21 6.41 1.71
N GLY A 33 2.57 6.72 2.85
CA GLY A 33 3.24 6.87 4.15
C GLY A 33 2.65 6.07 5.31
N ASP A 34 1.33 5.82 5.33
CA ASP A 34 0.64 5.42 6.58
C ASP A 34 -0.05 4.05 6.54
N ARG A 35 -0.19 3.39 5.38
CA ARG A 35 -0.63 1.96 5.31
C ARG A 35 0.51 0.95 5.38
N ALA A 36 1.75 1.40 5.22
CA ALA A 36 2.82 0.59 4.64
C ALA A 36 3.65 -0.25 5.61
N ASN A 37 3.19 -0.54 6.84
CA ASN A 37 4.01 -1.38 7.73
C ASN A 37 3.25 -2.15 8.82
N ARG A 38 2.07 -2.68 8.50
CA ARG A 38 1.40 -3.62 9.42
C ARG A 38 2.18 -4.91 9.62
N ASP A 39 3.12 -5.23 8.73
CA ASP A 39 4.06 -6.35 8.75
C ASP A 39 5.44 -6.00 9.34
N ARG A 40 5.64 -4.74 9.77
CA ARG A 40 6.88 -4.32 10.43
C ARG A 40 6.68 -3.81 11.84
N CYS A 41 7.76 -3.92 12.59
CA CYS A 41 7.82 -3.51 13.97
C CYS A 41 8.02 -1.99 14.04
N PRO A 42 7.17 -1.25 14.76
CA PRO A 42 7.31 0.20 14.91
C PRO A 42 8.51 0.60 15.78
N LEU A 43 9.14 -0.34 16.49
CA LEU A 43 10.28 -0.09 17.37
C LEU A 43 11.62 -0.20 16.63
N CYS A 44 11.78 -1.21 15.77
CA CYS A 44 13.05 -1.47 15.08
C CYS A 44 12.97 -1.41 13.55
N GLY A 45 11.78 -1.27 12.97
CA GLY A 45 11.56 -1.27 11.52
C GLY A 45 11.75 -2.62 10.82
N GLY A 46 12.08 -3.69 11.56
CA GLY A 46 12.20 -5.06 11.05
C GLY A 46 10.85 -5.78 10.92
N PRO A 47 10.82 -7.02 10.37
CA PRO A 47 9.59 -7.80 10.26
C PRO A 47 9.00 -8.10 11.64
N ASN A 48 7.70 -7.89 11.81
CA ASN A 48 7.03 -8.15 13.09
C ASN A 48 6.56 -9.60 13.27
N GLY A 49 6.50 -10.39 12.19
CA GLY A 49 6.09 -11.79 12.21
C GLY A 49 4.61 -12.00 12.52
N CYS A 50 3.76 -10.99 12.28
CA CYS A 50 2.32 -11.10 12.48
C CYS A 50 1.71 -12.22 11.63
N ALA A 51 1.00 -13.15 12.27
CA ALA A 51 0.30 -14.22 11.56
C ALA A 51 -0.89 -13.69 10.74
N ILE A 52 -1.61 -12.69 11.26
CA ILE A 52 -2.80 -12.12 10.61
C ILE A 52 -2.42 -11.45 9.28
N GLU A 53 -1.37 -10.63 9.28
CA GLU A 53 -0.86 -10.01 8.04
C GLU A 53 -0.34 -11.04 7.04
N ALA A 54 0.16 -12.18 7.54
CA ALA A 54 0.57 -13.30 6.71
C ALA A 54 -0.60 -14.22 6.29
N GLY A 55 -1.87 -13.83 6.53
CA GLY A 55 -3.05 -14.61 6.17
C GLY A 55 -3.25 -15.89 6.98
N ARG A 56 -2.61 -15.99 8.14
CA ARG A 56 -2.73 -17.13 9.07
C ARG A 56 -3.63 -16.78 10.25
N GLN A 57 -4.14 -17.82 10.91
CA GLN A 57 -5.00 -17.69 12.08
C GLN A 57 -4.30 -16.95 13.25
N PRO A 58 -5.02 -16.06 13.98
CA PRO A 58 -4.45 -15.28 15.09
C PRO A 58 -3.74 -16.14 16.15
N GLU A 59 -4.28 -17.32 16.45
CA GLU A 59 -3.78 -18.27 17.43
C GLU A 59 -2.40 -18.82 17.06
N SER A 60 -2.04 -18.79 15.77
CA SER A 60 -0.71 -19.18 15.29
C SER A 60 0.35 -18.08 15.48
N CYS A 61 -0.08 -16.85 15.80
CA CYS A 61 0.83 -15.73 15.99
C CYS A 61 1.76 -15.98 17.18
N TRP A 62 3.03 -15.62 17.04
CA TRP A 62 4.00 -15.77 18.12
C TRP A 62 3.59 -14.94 19.37
N CYS A 63 2.97 -13.77 19.16
CA CYS A 63 2.57 -12.88 20.25
C CYS A 63 1.47 -13.46 21.12
N MET A 64 0.61 -14.35 20.58
CA MET A 64 -0.43 -15.03 21.36
C MET A 64 0.13 -16.10 22.29
N ARG A 65 1.36 -16.55 22.05
CA ARG A 65 2.04 -17.60 22.83
C ARG A 65 3.10 -17.05 23.79
N ARG A 66 3.24 -15.73 23.90
CA ARG A 66 4.25 -15.09 24.76
C ARG A 66 3.64 -13.92 25.52
N THR A 67 4.05 -13.76 26.77
CA THR A 67 3.80 -12.52 27.52
C THR A 67 4.71 -11.40 27.00
N ILE A 68 4.14 -10.24 26.75
CA ILE A 68 4.83 -9.02 26.32
C ILE A 68 4.79 -8.04 27.49
N GLY A 69 5.93 -7.47 27.86
CA GLY A 69 6.02 -6.49 28.94
C GLY A 69 5.26 -5.21 28.61
N GLU A 70 4.58 -4.63 29.61
CA GLU A 70 3.83 -3.38 29.45
C GLU A 70 4.76 -2.21 29.10
N ASP A 71 5.97 -2.22 29.66
CA ASP A 71 7.08 -1.31 29.36
C ASP A 71 7.45 -1.30 27.86
N VAL A 72 7.49 -2.48 27.22
CA VAL A 72 7.71 -2.57 25.77
C VAL A 72 6.53 -1.99 24.98
N LEU A 73 5.30 -2.29 25.40
CA LEU A 73 4.09 -1.77 24.77
C LEU A 73 3.97 -0.24 24.93
N ALA A 74 4.42 0.30 26.07
CA ALA A 74 4.49 1.73 26.32
C ALA A 74 5.48 2.43 25.38
N GLY A 75 6.54 1.74 24.97
CA GLY A 75 7.51 2.22 23.96
C GLY A 75 6.93 2.35 22.55
N VAL A 76 5.78 1.73 22.26
CA VAL A 76 5.12 1.86 20.95
C VAL A 76 4.52 3.26 20.80
N PRO A 77 4.77 3.97 19.69
CA PRO A 77 4.16 5.27 19.42
C PRO A 77 2.63 5.21 19.57
N PRO A 78 1.99 6.20 20.22
CA PRO A 78 0.57 6.13 20.55
C PRO A 78 -0.33 5.97 19.33
N GLN A 79 0.08 6.50 18.17
CA GLN A 79 -0.63 6.38 16.89
C GLN A 79 -0.62 4.95 16.33
N LEU A 80 0.37 4.13 16.72
CA LEU A 80 0.58 2.77 16.22
C LEU A 80 0.15 1.70 17.23
N ARG A 81 -0.22 2.08 18.46
CA ARG A 81 -0.74 1.15 19.47
C ARG A 81 -2.06 0.56 18.99
N GLY A 82 -2.14 -0.77 18.95
CA GLY A 82 -3.31 -1.49 18.43
C GLY A 82 -3.46 -1.48 16.90
N ALA A 83 -2.63 -0.71 16.19
CA ALA A 83 -2.63 -0.64 14.72
C ALA A 83 -1.49 -1.46 14.07
N ALA A 84 -0.33 -1.56 14.75
CA ALA A 84 0.84 -2.30 14.28
C ALA A 84 1.33 -3.33 15.32
N CYS A 85 1.83 -4.47 14.86
CA CYS A 85 2.44 -5.48 15.73
C CYS A 85 3.94 -5.19 15.94
N ILE A 86 4.46 -5.50 17.13
CA ILE A 86 5.91 -5.51 17.42
C ILE A 86 6.55 -6.83 16.98
N CYS A 87 7.88 -6.92 16.93
CA CYS A 87 8.59 -8.18 16.63
C CYS A 87 8.97 -8.95 17.92
N PRO A 88 9.27 -10.26 17.83
CA PRO A 88 9.64 -11.05 19.00
C PRO A 88 10.94 -10.57 19.68
N ILE A 89 11.85 -9.93 18.94
CA ILE A 89 13.11 -9.38 19.47
C ILE A 89 12.82 -8.19 20.38
N CYS A 90 12.06 -7.20 19.90
CA CYS A 90 11.69 -6.04 20.70
C CYS A 90 10.79 -6.43 21.87
N ALA A 91 9.89 -7.42 21.70
CA ALA A 91 9.08 -7.97 22.78
C ALA A 91 9.90 -8.62 23.90
N ALA A 92 11.14 -9.03 23.61
CA ALA A 92 12.08 -9.57 24.59
C ALA A 92 12.97 -8.51 25.25
N GLY A 93 12.84 -7.22 24.88
CA GLY A 93 13.70 -6.14 25.38
C GLY A 93 15.06 -6.05 24.69
N GLY A 94 15.25 -6.70 23.54
CA GLY A 94 16.53 -6.77 22.82
C GLY A 94 16.76 -5.67 21.78
N GLY A 95 16.22 -4.46 21.99
CA GLY A 95 16.32 -3.33 21.07
C GLY A 95 16.96 -2.12 21.72
#